data_AF-A0AAD1X092-F1
#
_entry.id   AF-A0AAD1X092-F1
#
_cell.length_a   1.000
_cell.length_b   1.000
_cell.length_c   1.000
_cell.angle_alpha   90.00
_cell.angle_beta   90.00
_cell.angle_gamma   90.00
#
_symmetry.space_group_name_H-M   'P 1'
#
loop_
_entity.id
_entity.type
_entity.pdbx_description
1 polymer ?
#
loop_
_entity_poly.entity_id
_entity_poly.type
_entity_poly.pdbx_seq_one_letter_code
_entity_poly.pdbx_strand_id
1 'polypeptide(L)'
;LSGETVTLSENVAFVSEGTTGLVTWEAALTLAEWSIAHMDIFKNRTILELGSGVGLTGIAVCKSCIPKKYVFSDCHHRVLQQLTENICLNGFQLSEEQKSQSKEQVLSDTEHGTFSDNVKISVIELHWESVTEKQFLHIQTDVDVVIASGNYTQ
;
A
#
# COMPACT_ATOMS: atom_id res chain seq x y z
N LEU A 1 4.23 5.14 22.48
CA LEU A 1 3.72 5.20 21.10
C LEU A 1 4.23 6.51 20.51
N SER A 2 5.29 6.50 19.71
CA SER A 2 5.58 7.68 18.89
C SER A 2 4.39 7.86 17.95
N GLY A 3 3.77 9.03 17.99
CA GLY A 3 2.61 9.35 17.16
C GLY A 3 3.06 9.55 15.72
N GLU A 4 3.22 8.46 14.98
CA GLU A 4 3.54 8.52 13.56
C GLU A 4 2.27 8.77 12.76
N THR A 5 2.26 9.89 12.04
CA THR A 5 1.12 10.31 11.23
C THR A 5 1.15 9.65 9.86
N VAL A 6 0.00 9.18 9.37
CA VAL A 6 -0.21 8.82 7.96
C VAL A 6 -0.95 9.98 7.28
N THR A 7 -0.42 10.46 6.15
CA THR A 7 -1.02 11.53 5.35
C THR A 7 -1.57 10.96 4.06
N LEU A 8 -2.86 11.18 3.75
CA LEU A 8 -3.49 10.68 2.53
C LEU A 8 -4.12 11.82 1.75
N SER A 9 -3.96 11.77 0.43
CA SER A 9 -4.83 12.43 -0.53
C SER A 9 -5.93 11.44 -0.93
N GLU A 10 -7.16 11.86 -0.76
CA GLU A 10 -8.36 11.07 -1.03
C GLU A 10 -9.45 11.95 -1.66
N ASN A 11 -10.37 11.33 -2.39
CA ASN A 11 -11.45 12.06 -3.03
C ASN A 11 -12.56 12.36 -2.02
N VAL A 12 -13.23 13.51 -2.16
CA VAL A 12 -14.33 13.91 -1.26
C VAL A 12 -15.63 13.15 -1.60
N ALA A 13 -15.71 12.55 -2.79
CA ALA A 13 -16.88 11.79 -3.25
C ALA A 13 -16.72 10.28 -3.02
N PHE A 14 -17.65 9.70 -2.24
CA PHE A 14 -17.74 8.27 -1.89
C PHE A 14 -17.82 7.34 -3.10
N VAL A 15 -18.44 7.80 -4.18
CA VAL A 15 -18.35 7.18 -5.51
C VAL A 15 -17.83 8.26 -6.44
N SER A 16 -16.59 8.12 -6.86
CA SER A 16 -16.01 8.98 -7.89
C SER A 16 -15.50 8.10 -9.01
N GLU A 17 -15.85 8.45 -10.24
CA GLU A 17 -15.22 7.87 -11.43
C GLU A 17 -15.35 6.35 -11.56
N GLY A 18 -16.40 5.76 -10.97
CA GLY A 18 -16.69 4.33 -11.07
C GLY A 18 -15.96 3.43 -10.08
N THR A 19 -15.26 4.00 -9.09
CA THR A 19 -14.58 3.24 -8.03
C THR A 19 -14.94 3.77 -6.63
N THR A 20 -14.85 2.88 -5.65
CA THR A 20 -14.97 3.15 -4.21
C THR A 20 -13.61 3.22 -3.51
N GLY A 21 -12.52 2.92 -4.21
CA GLY A 21 -11.18 2.81 -3.64
C GLY A 21 -10.46 4.14 -3.40
N LEU A 22 -11.08 5.28 -3.76
CA LEU A 22 -10.50 6.62 -3.61
C LEU A 22 -10.82 7.31 -2.27
N VAL A 23 -11.51 6.62 -1.38
CA VAL A 23 -11.84 7.09 -0.02
C VAL A 23 -11.39 6.05 0.99
N THR A 24 -10.91 6.51 2.13
CA THR A 24 -10.58 5.64 3.26
C THR A 24 -11.84 4.99 3.84
N TRP A 25 -11.81 3.67 4.01
CA TRP A 25 -12.89 2.92 4.63
C TRP A 25 -12.61 2.62 6.10
N GLU A 26 -13.67 2.52 6.92
CA GLU A 26 -13.55 2.21 8.35
C GLU A 26 -12.85 0.86 8.59
N ALA A 27 -13.09 -0.14 7.74
CA ALA A 27 -12.39 -1.43 7.79
C ALA A 27 -10.86 -1.29 7.63
N ALA A 28 -10.39 -0.35 6.80
CA ALA A 28 -8.97 -0.10 6.63
C ALA A 28 -8.35 0.53 7.89
N LEU A 29 -9.09 1.41 8.57
CA LEU A 29 -8.69 1.97 9.85
C LEU A 29 -8.60 0.89 10.93
N THR A 30 -9.65 0.06 11.07
CA THR A 30 -9.64 -1.05 12.03
C THR A 30 -8.50 -2.03 11.77
N LEU A 31 -8.23 -2.36 10.50
CA LEU A 31 -7.12 -3.25 10.15
C LEU A 31 -5.76 -2.60 10.44
N ALA A 32 -5.61 -1.28 10.23
CA ALA A 32 -4.39 -0.56 10.58
C ALA A 32 -4.12 -0.60 12.09
N GLU A 33 -5.13 -0.29 12.91
CA GLU A 33 -5.04 -0.33 14.37
C GLU A 33 -4.73 -1.73 14.88
N TRP A 34 -5.42 -2.74 14.34
CA TRP A 34 -5.17 -4.13 14.70
C TRP A 34 -3.75 -4.56 14.33
N SER A 35 -3.26 -4.15 13.16
CA SER A 35 -1.91 -4.50 12.72
C SER A 35 -0.84 -3.87 13.60
N ILE A 36 -1.03 -2.61 14.01
CA ILE A 36 -0.14 -1.93 14.97
C ILE A 36 -0.19 -2.59 16.34
N ALA A 37 -1.32 -3.15 16.76
CA ALA A 37 -1.41 -3.91 18.01
C ALA A 37 -0.72 -5.30 17.94
N HIS A 38 -0.49 -5.82 16.72
CA HIS A 38 0.07 -7.16 16.47
C HIS A 38 1.28 -7.10 15.52
N MET A 39 2.20 -6.17 15.78
CA MET A 39 3.33 -5.85 14.90
C MET A 39 4.22 -7.06 14.58
N ASP A 40 4.29 -8.03 15.50
CA ASP A 40 5.10 -9.25 15.38
C ASP A 40 4.66 -10.15 14.21
N ILE A 41 3.40 -10.07 13.79
CA ILE A 41 2.88 -10.76 12.61
C ILE A 41 3.53 -10.23 11.32
N PHE A 42 3.84 -8.93 11.28
CA PHE A 42 4.28 -8.23 10.06
C PHE A 42 5.79 -7.98 10.01
N LYS A 43 6.45 -7.90 11.17
CA LYS A 43 7.86 -7.55 11.27
C LYS A 43 8.75 -8.49 10.48
N ASN A 44 9.63 -7.93 9.64
CA ASN A 44 10.55 -8.68 8.77
C ASN A 44 9.88 -9.69 7.82
N ARG A 45 8.57 -9.55 7.55
CA ARG A 45 7.81 -10.39 6.61
C ARG A 45 7.56 -9.68 5.29
N THR A 46 7.29 -10.45 4.24
CA THR A 46 6.74 -9.94 2.98
C THR A 46 5.22 -9.96 3.04
N ILE A 47 4.60 -8.79 2.90
CA ILE A 47 3.15 -8.61 2.99
C ILE A 47 2.59 -8.31 1.60
N LEU A 48 1.45 -8.93 1.27
CA LEU A 48 0.61 -8.56 0.13
C LEU A 48 -0.73 -8.03 0.65
N GLU A 49 -1.12 -6.85 0.22
CA GLU A 49 -2.44 -6.30 0.49
C GLU A 49 -3.30 -6.33 -0.77
N LEU A 50 -4.45 -7.00 -0.68
CA LEU A 50 -5.45 -7.07 -1.75
C LEU A 50 -6.46 -5.92 -1.58
N GLY A 51 -6.62 -5.11 -2.62
CA GLY A 51 -7.53 -3.96 -2.59
C GLY A 51 -7.04 -2.86 -1.64
N SER A 52 -5.81 -2.40 -1.85
CA SER A 52 -5.14 -1.40 -1.02
C SER A 52 -5.85 -0.04 -0.97
N GLY A 53 -6.71 0.28 -1.94
CA GLY A 53 -7.37 1.58 -2.00
C GLY A 53 -6.35 2.73 -2.01
N VAL A 54 -6.62 3.77 -1.22
CA VAL A 54 -5.70 4.92 -1.02
C VAL A 54 -4.47 4.60 -0.15
N GLY A 55 -4.38 3.41 0.43
CA GLY A 55 -3.17 2.89 1.07
C GLY A 55 -3.06 3.08 2.59
N LEU A 56 -4.13 3.46 3.29
CA LEU A 56 -4.09 3.72 4.74
C LEU A 56 -3.41 2.59 5.52
N THR A 57 -3.94 1.36 5.39
CA THR A 57 -3.46 0.21 6.16
C THR A 57 -2.01 -0.09 5.85
N GLY A 58 -1.65 -0.25 4.57
CA GLY A 58 -0.27 -0.58 4.23
C GLY A 58 0.75 0.48 4.60
N ILE A 59 0.40 1.77 4.47
CA ILE A 59 1.31 2.84 4.90
C ILE A 59 1.50 2.82 6.42
N ALA A 60 0.43 2.59 7.20
CA ALA A 60 0.51 2.44 8.65
C ALA A 60 1.37 1.23 9.06
N VAL A 61 1.20 0.08 8.39
CA VAL A 61 2.00 -1.12 8.62
C VAL A 61 3.48 -0.89 8.28
N CYS A 62 3.77 -0.22 7.16
CA CYS A 62 5.14 0.10 6.76
C CYS A 62 5.85 1.00 7.79
N LYS A 63 5.14 2.00 8.32
CA LYS A 63 5.68 2.93 9.34
C LYS A 63 5.91 2.24 10.68
N SER A 64 4.89 1.56 11.18
CA SER A 64 4.93 1.03 12.55
C SER A 64 5.55 -0.37 12.63
N CYS A 65 5.19 -1.29 11.74
CA CYS A 65 5.49 -2.71 11.92
C CYS A 65 6.80 -3.17 11.27
N ILE A 66 7.42 -2.34 10.42
CA ILE A 66 8.72 -2.59 9.79
C ILE A 66 8.76 -3.96 9.07
N PRO A 67 7.91 -4.18 8.06
CA PRO A 67 7.97 -5.37 7.23
C PRO A 67 9.23 -5.38 6.36
N LYS A 68 9.63 -6.56 5.86
CA LYS A 68 10.75 -6.69 4.91
C LYS A 68 10.37 -6.14 3.53
N LYS A 69 9.15 -6.45 3.08
CA LYS A 69 8.59 -6.01 1.80
C LYS A 69 7.09 -5.82 1.97
N TYR A 70 6.54 -4.79 1.35
CA TYR A 70 5.11 -4.56 1.28
C TYR A 70 4.68 -4.38 -0.17
N VAL A 71 3.75 -5.23 -0.60
CA VAL A 71 3.18 -5.23 -1.95
C VAL A 71 1.75 -4.71 -1.85
N PHE A 72 1.54 -3.50 -2.33
CA PHE A 72 0.22 -2.92 -2.48
C PHE A 72 -0.41 -3.41 -3.79
N SER A 73 -1.71 -3.72 -3.77
CA SER A 73 -2.41 -4.12 -4.99
C SER A 73 -3.83 -3.60 -5.05
N ASP A 74 -4.26 -3.20 -6.25
CA ASP A 74 -5.63 -2.80 -6.56
C ASP A 74 -5.91 -3.13 -8.04
N CYS A 75 -7.18 -3.17 -8.43
CA CYS A 75 -7.57 -3.44 -9.81
C CYS A 75 -7.79 -2.18 -10.65
N HIS A 76 -7.92 -1.00 -10.01
CA HIS A 76 -8.32 0.21 -10.68
C HIS A 76 -7.14 1.18 -10.86
N HIS A 77 -6.77 1.48 -12.12
CA HIS A 77 -5.60 2.30 -12.43
C HIS A 77 -5.55 3.66 -11.71
N ARG A 78 -6.71 4.32 -11.53
CA ARG A 78 -6.80 5.61 -10.82
C ARG A 78 -6.49 5.47 -9.33
N VAL A 79 -6.91 4.35 -8.73
CA VAL A 79 -6.61 4.04 -7.33
C VAL A 79 -5.13 3.80 -7.18
N LEU A 80 -4.51 3.01 -8.08
CA LEU A 80 -3.06 2.77 -8.07
C LEU A 80 -2.23 4.06 -8.22
N GLN A 81 -2.69 5.00 -9.05
CA GLN A 81 -2.06 6.32 -9.17
C GLN A 81 -2.12 7.08 -7.84
N GLN A 82 -3.31 7.24 -7.26
CA GLN A 82 -3.48 7.96 -6.01
C GLN A 82 -2.73 7.30 -4.85
N LEU A 83 -2.73 5.97 -4.81
CA LEU A 83 -1.99 5.15 -3.87
C LEU A 83 -0.48 5.41 -3.97
N THR A 84 0.06 5.47 -5.19
CA THR A 84 1.47 5.78 -5.43
C THR A 84 1.83 7.17 -4.92
N GLU A 85 0.98 8.16 -5.17
CA GLU A 85 1.14 9.52 -4.62
C GLU A 85 1.14 9.49 -3.10
N ASN A 86 0.21 8.77 -2.46
CA ASN A 86 0.13 8.66 -1.00
C ASN A 86 1.35 7.96 -0.39
N ILE A 87 1.88 6.91 -1.03
CA ILE A 87 3.12 6.25 -0.60
C ILE A 87 4.27 7.27 -0.58
N CYS A 88 4.43 8.04 -1.66
CA CYS A 88 5.45 9.09 -1.76
C CYS A 88 5.23 10.23 -0.74
N LEU A 89 3.98 10.65 -0.51
CA LEU A 89 3.63 11.66 0.50
C LEU A 89 4.03 11.24 1.92
N ASN A 90 4.16 9.94 2.17
CA ASN A 90 4.57 9.38 3.46
C ASN A 90 6.07 9.08 3.56
N GLY A 91 6.87 9.53 2.58
CA GLY A 91 8.33 9.42 2.61
C GLY A 91 8.89 8.09 2.13
N PHE A 92 8.08 7.26 1.47
CA PHE A 92 8.52 6.00 0.89
C PHE A 92 8.85 6.13 -0.60
N GLN A 93 9.73 5.25 -1.08
CA GLN A 93 10.08 5.11 -2.49
C GLN A 93 9.70 3.71 -2.99
N LEU A 94 9.20 3.63 -4.22
CA LEU A 94 8.91 2.35 -4.86
C LEU A 94 10.21 1.67 -5.33
N SER A 95 10.31 0.36 -5.16
CA SER A 95 11.43 -0.43 -5.67
C SER A 95 11.46 -0.44 -7.20
N GLU A 96 12.65 -0.28 -7.79
CA GLU A 96 12.91 -0.10 -9.24
C GLU A 96 12.57 -1.29 -10.15
N GLU A 97 11.96 -2.36 -9.65
CA GLU A 97 11.68 -3.61 -10.39
C GLU A 97 10.62 -3.44 -11.51
N GLN A 98 10.08 -2.24 -11.72
CA GLN A 98 9.01 -1.96 -12.69
C GLN A 98 9.30 -0.76 -13.63
N LYS A 99 10.48 -0.12 -13.57
CA LYS A 99 10.78 1.02 -14.46
C LYS A 99 11.13 0.57 -15.87
N SER A 100 10.10 0.37 -16.68
CA SER A 100 10.19 0.48 -18.13
C SER A 100 8.99 1.27 -18.66
N GLN A 101 8.86 2.54 -18.26
CA GLN A 101 8.58 3.68 -19.15
C GLN A 101 8.42 4.99 -18.36
N SER A 102 9.06 6.03 -18.91
CA SER A 102 9.07 7.46 -18.52
C SER A 102 9.88 7.86 -17.28
N LYS A 103 10.76 8.83 -17.53
CA LYS A 103 11.81 9.38 -16.66
C LYS A 103 11.65 10.88 -16.73
N GLU A 104 11.53 11.56 -15.60
CA GLU A 104 12.22 12.84 -15.38
C GLU A 104 12.23 13.22 -13.89
N GLN A 105 13.37 13.79 -13.50
CA GLN A 105 13.84 14.03 -12.14
C GLN A 105 13.48 15.43 -11.67
N VAL A 106 13.24 15.61 -10.37
CA VAL A 106 13.72 16.78 -9.60
C VAL A 106 14.00 16.36 -8.13
N LEU A 107 15.20 16.66 -7.64
CA LEU A 107 15.65 16.68 -6.22
C LEU A 107 15.53 18.13 -5.72
N SER A 108 15.37 18.52 -4.46
CA SER A 108 14.98 17.97 -3.16
C SER A 108 14.80 19.20 -2.25
N ASP A 109 14.15 19.07 -1.09
CA ASP A 109 14.65 19.55 0.22
C ASP A 109 13.51 19.66 1.23
N THR A 110 13.33 18.63 2.06
CA THR A 110 12.83 18.82 3.43
C THR A 110 13.34 17.69 4.31
N GLU A 111 14.18 18.05 5.28
CA GLU A 111 14.68 17.16 6.30
C GLU A 111 13.59 16.88 7.34
N HIS A 112 13.07 15.64 7.39
CA HIS A 112 12.46 15.07 8.59
C HIS A 112 12.40 13.53 8.50
N GLY A 113 13.26 12.85 9.28
CA GLY A 113 13.04 11.48 9.77
C GLY A 113 13.09 10.33 8.76
N THR A 114 14.24 9.66 8.68
CA THR A 114 14.52 8.48 7.85
C THR A 114 13.73 7.23 8.27
N PHE A 115 12.67 6.87 7.54
CA PHE A 115 12.08 5.52 7.51
C PHE A 115 12.39 4.76 6.21
N SER A 116 12.92 5.49 5.22
CA SER A 116 13.09 5.11 3.81
C SER A 116 13.81 3.77 3.57
N ASP A 117 14.78 3.39 4.41
CA ASP A 117 15.80 2.46 3.92
C ASP A 117 15.52 0.97 4.18
N ASN A 118 14.51 0.63 4.99
CA ASN A 118 14.33 -0.75 5.45
C ASN A 118 13.17 -1.54 4.80
N VAL A 119 12.13 -0.86 4.33
CA VAL A 119 10.94 -1.53 3.76
C VAL A 119 10.97 -1.44 2.24
N LYS A 120 11.01 -2.57 1.55
CA LYS A 120 10.85 -2.60 0.09
C LYS A 120 9.38 -2.43 -0.26
N ILE A 121 9.01 -1.42 -1.05
CA ILE A 121 7.62 -1.16 -1.44
C ILE A 121 7.43 -1.35 -2.94
N SER A 122 6.37 -2.07 -3.34
CA SER A 122 5.94 -2.18 -4.73
C SER A 122 4.43 -2.07 -4.85
N VAL A 123 3.96 -1.52 -5.97
CA VAL A 123 2.54 -1.42 -6.33
C VAL A 123 2.30 -2.29 -7.55
N ILE A 124 1.26 -3.12 -7.52
CA ILE A 124 0.88 -3.98 -8.65
C ILE A 124 -0.60 -3.81 -9.00
N GLU A 125 -0.92 -3.88 -10.29
CA GLU A 125 -2.30 -4.02 -10.74
C GLU A 125 -2.72 -5.49 -10.62
N LEU A 126 -3.79 -5.75 -9.87
CA LEU A 126 -4.26 -7.10 -9.58
C LEU A 126 -5.79 -7.20 -9.64
N HIS A 127 -6.28 -7.93 -10.64
CA HIS A 127 -7.67 -8.37 -10.70
C HIS A 127 -7.83 -9.72 -10.00
N TRP A 128 -8.08 -9.70 -8.70
CA TRP A 128 -8.11 -10.94 -7.89
C TRP A 128 -9.14 -11.97 -8.38
N GLU A 129 -10.26 -11.55 -9.00
CA GLU A 129 -11.28 -12.46 -9.56
C GLU A 129 -10.82 -13.21 -10.82
N SER A 130 -9.81 -12.70 -11.53
CA SER A 130 -9.36 -13.21 -12.82
C SER A 130 -7.87 -13.55 -12.86
N VAL A 131 -7.25 -13.64 -11.69
CA VAL A 131 -5.81 -13.93 -11.59
C VAL A 131 -5.51 -15.34 -12.11
N THR A 132 -4.56 -15.41 -13.03
CA THR A 132 -4.06 -16.68 -13.59
C THR A 132 -2.94 -17.25 -12.71
N GLU A 133 -2.77 -18.58 -12.71
CA GLU A 133 -1.66 -19.25 -11.99
C GLU A 133 -0.28 -18.68 -12.36
N LYS A 134 -0.10 -18.20 -13.60
CA LYS A 134 1.15 -17.56 -14.06
C LYS A 134 1.40 -16.19 -13.42
N GLN A 135 0.36 -15.39 -13.22
CA GLN A 135 0.47 -14.12 -12.51
C GLN A 135 0.72 -14.35 -11.02
N PHE A 136 0.07 -15.39 -10.44
CA PHE A 136 0.40 -15.84 -9.09
C PHE A 136 1.88 -16.25 -8.98
N LEU A 137 2.41 -17.04 -9.90
CA LEU A 137 3.80 -17.52 -9.82
C LEU A 137 4.84 -16.38 -9.80
N HIS A 138 4.55 -15.23 -10.42
CA HIS A 138 5.41 -14.04 -10.39
C HIS A 138 5.31 -13.24 -9.07
N ILE A 139 4.16 -13.35 -8.38
CA ILE A 139 3.87 -12.70 -7.10
C ILE A 139 4.31 -13.59 -5.91
N GLN A 140 4.31 -14.92 -6.09
CA GLN A 140 4.15 -15.89 -4.99
C GLN A 140 5.43 -16.59 -4.52
N THR A 141 6.63 -16.27 -5.02
CA THR A 141 7.82 -16.96 -4.49
C THR A 141 8.30 -16.44 -3.12
N ASP A 142 7.73 -15.37 -2.56
CA ASP A 142 8.23 -14.75 -1.32
C ASP A 142 7.19 -14.13 -0.36
N VAL A 143 5.86 -14.34 -0.52
CA VAL A 143 4.83 -13.73 0.36
C VAL A 143 4.62 -14.55 1.65
N ASP A 144 4.72 -13.89 2.81
CA ASP A 144 4.48 -14.50 4.13
C ASP A 144 3.06 -14.25 4.65
N VAL A 145 2.49 -13.08 4.37
CA VAL A 145 1.20 -12.63 4.91
C VAL A 145 0.38 -11.97 3.81
N VAL A 146 -0.90 -12.34 3.71
CA VAL A 146 -1.87 -11.67 2.84
C VAL A 146 -2.93 -11.01 3.70
N ILE A 147 -3.20 -9.73 3.45
CA ILE A 147 -4.28 -8.99 4.11
C ILE A 147 -5.22 -8.38 3.08
N ALA A 148 -6.45 -8.12 3.50
CA ALA A 148 -7.44 -7.40 2.72
C ALA A 148 -8.36 -6.66 3.69
N SER A 149 -8.73 -5.43 3.36
CA SER A 149 -9.81 -4.73 4.04
C SER A 149 -10.82 -4.28 3.00
N GLY A 150 -12.05 -4.79 3.12
CA GLY A 150 -13.14 -4.51 2.21
C GLY A 150 -14.45 -4.68 2.94
N ASN A 151 -15.48 -3.96 2.50
CA ASN A 151 -16.81 -4.13 3.06
C ASN A 151 -17.53 -5.28 2.38
N TYR A 152 -18.14 -6.15 3.19
CA TYR A 152 -19.28 -6.93 2.77
C TYR A 152 -20.49 -5.99 2.71
N THR A 153 -20.74 -5.39 1.56
CA THR A 153 -22.11 -4.96 1.26
C THR A 153 -22.89 -6.21 0.91
N GLN A 154 -23.78 -6.64 1.82
CA GLN A 154 -24.84 -7.61 1.52
C GLN A 154 -25.76 -7.09 0.42
#